data_AF-A0A8S1Y9Y5-F1
#
_entry.id   AF-A0A8S1Y9Y5-F1
#
_cell.length_a   1.000
_cell.length_b   1.000
_cell.length_c   1.000
_cell.angle_alpha   90.00
_cell.angle_beta   90.00
_cell.angle_gamma   90.00
#
_symmetry.space_group_name_H-M   'P 1'
#
loop_
_entity.id
_entity.type
_entity.pdbx_description
1 polymer ?
#
loop_
_entity_poly.entity_id
_entity_poly.type
_entity_poly.pdbx_seq_one_letter_code
_entity_poly.pdbx_strand_id
1 'polypeptide(L)'
;MEIFKCRYVNHENEEIIGFCLNQNCQKATQYCYQCLTQTHSDHLSDCIRFATMSQLINQFIQVYKESNKQIKETIHQMKNCFEQIQKQMDQEIILLQNMNQKLLNNEYLTFKSEINIIKQFYSKEKENSICIQLINFKRVINNRIQQIS
;
A
#
# COMPACT_ATOMS: atom_id res chain seq x y z
N MET A 1 -4.95 -29.55 29.20
CA MET A 1 -5.45 -28.29 28.62
C MET A 1 -6.14 -27.54 29.75
N GLU A 2 -5.68 -26.34 30.07
CA GLU A 2 -6.38 -25.51 31.07
C GLU A 2 -7.70 -25.02 30.47
N ILE A 3 -8.80 -25.21 31.20
CA ILE A 3 -10.13 -24.75 30.79
C ILE A 3 -10.31 -23.33 31.33
N PHE A 4 -10.49 -22.36 30.45
CA PHE A 4 -10.79 -20.99 30.84
C PHE A 4 -12.21 -20.89 31.39
N LYS A 5 -12.33 -20.37 32.61
CA LYS A 5 -13.59 -20.27 33.34
C LYS A 5 -14.06 -18.82 33.46
N CYS A 6 -15.37 -18.64 33.38
CA CYS A 6 -16.02 -17.35 33.59
C CYS A 6 -15.88 -16.89 35.04
N ARG A 7 -15.76 -15.57 35.22
CA ARG A 7 -15.55 -14.89 36.52
C ARG A 7 -16.70 -13.99 36.93
N TYR A 8 -17.75 -13.92 36.11
CA TYR A 8 -18.94 -13.12 36.40
C TYR A 8 -19.79 -13.81 37.46
N VAL A 9 -20.46 -12.97 38.27
CA VAL A 9 -21.29 -13.42 39.38
C VAL A 9 -22.48 -14.23 38.85
N ASN A 10 -22.71 -15.42 39.43
CA ASN A 10 -23.76 -16.40 39.09
C ASN A 10 -23.49 -17.33 37.90
N HIS A 11 -22.36 -17.20 37.24
CA HIS A 11 -21.89 -18.19 36.26
C HIS A 11 -20.37 -18.36 36.37
N GLU A 12 -19.86 -18.27 37.61
CA GLU A 12 -18.52 -18.64 37.96
C GLU A 12 -18.30 -20.12 37.61
N ASN A 13 -17.16 -20.44 36.99
CA ASN A 13 -16.80 -21.78 36.53
C ASN A 13 -17.43 -22.27 35.22
N GLU A 14 -18.33 -21.51 34.58
CA GLU A 14 -18.73 -21.85 33.22
C GLU A 14 -17.57 -21.72 32.24
N GLU A 15 -17.50 -22.63 31.27
CA GLU A 15 -16.48 -22.58 30.24
C GLU A 15 -16.66 -21.34 29.35
N ILE A 16 -15.57 -20.60 29.15
CA ILE A 16 -15.53 -19.54 28.14
C ILE A 16 -15.51 -20.20 26.76
N ILE A 17 -16.41 -19.76 25.88
CA ILE A 17 -16.59 -20.34 24.55
C ILE A 17 -16.18 -19.39 23.42
N GLY A 18 -15.90 -18.13 23.72
CA GLY A 18 -15.60 -17.11 22.72
C GLY A 18 -15.27 -15.73 23.28
N PHE A 19 -15.16 -14.77 22.35
CA PHE A 19 -14.93 -13.36 22.63
C PHE A 19 -15.95 -12.46 21.92
N CYS A 20 -16.40 -11.41 22.60
CA CYS A 20 -17.13 -10.28 22.05
C CYS A 20 -16.16 -9.35 21.31
N LEU A 21 -16.41 -9.11 20.03
CA LEU A 21 -15.61 -8.23 19.17
C LEU A 21 -16.23 -6.83 18.98
N ASN A 22 -17.38 -6.56 19.61
CA ASN A 22 -18.01 -5.26 19.56
C ASN A 22 -17.11 -4.22 20.25
N GLN A 23 -16.61 -3.25 19.49
CA GLN A 23 -15.68 -2.23 19.97
C GLN A 23 -16.29 -1.29 21.02
N ASN A 24 -17.61 -1.17 21.05
CA ASN A 24 -18.34 -0.33 21.98
C ASN A 24 -18.77 -1.09 23.25
N CYS A 25 -18.50 -2.40 23.32
CA CYS A 25 -18.85 -3.20 24.49
C CYS A 25 -17.91 -2.87 25.66
N GLN A 26 -18.47 -2.29 26.72
CA GLN A 26 -17.75 -1.99 27.96
C GLN A 26 -17.70 -3.17 28.96
N LYS A 27 -18.35 -4.28 28.61
CA LYS A 27 -18.43 -5.49 29.43
C LYS A 27 -17.20 -6.39 29.14
N ALA A 28 -17.00 -7.46 29.91
CA ALA A 28 -15.83 -8.32 29.69
C ALA A 28 -15.86 -8.93 28.29
N THR A 29 -14.70 -9.00 27.65
CA THR A 29 -14.57 -9.46 26.27
C THR A 29 -14.84 -10.96 26.14
N GLN A 30 -14.41 -11.76 27.11
CA GLN A 30 -14.65 -13.21 27.13
C GLN A 30 -16.07 -13.53 27.58
N TYR A 31 -16.69 -14.54 26.97
CA TYR A 31 -18.07 -14.92 27.29
C TYR A 31 -18.26 -16.44 27.40
N CYS A 32 -19.15 -16.86 28.32
CA CYS A 32 -19.76 -18.19 28.38
C CYS A 32 -21.18 -18.15 27.81
N TYR A 33 -21.89 -19.29 27.80
CA TYR A 33 -23.28 -19.34 27.31
C TYR A 33 -24.22 -18.38 28.04
N GLN A 34 -24.09 -18.21 29.37
CA GLN A 34 -24.91 -17.26 30.12
C GLN A 34 -24.57 -15.80 29.82
N CYS A 35 -23.29 -15.47 29.62
CA CYS A 35 -22.90 -14.11 29.22
C CYS A 35 -23.57 -13.68 27.91
N LEU A 36 -23.83 -14.59 26.97
CA LEU A 36 -24.51 -14.23 25.72
C LEU A 36 -25.90 -13.64 25.98
N THR A 37 -26.70 -14.28 26.83
CA THR A 37 -28.09 -13.90 27.04
C THR A 37 -28.27 -12.78 28.07
N GLN A 38 -27.35 -12.65 29.02
CA GLN A 38 -27.44 -11.65 30.10
C GLN A 38 -26.59 -10.41 29.82
N THR A 39 -25.34 -10.63 29.38
CA THR A 39 -24.30 -9.61 29.29
C THR A 39 -24.18 -9.05 27.87
N HIS A 40 -24.42 -9.84 26.81
CA HIS A 40 -24.21 -9.41 25.42
C HIS A 40 -25.48 -9.54 24.54
N SER A 41 -26.66 -9.50 25.15
CA SER A 41 -27.93 -9.71 24.46
C SER A 41 -28.23 -8.65 23.39
N ASP A 42 -27.63 -7.47 23.51
CA ASP A 42 -27.75 -6.34 22.60
C ASP A 42 -26.86 -6.42 21.35
N HIS A 43 -25.84 -7.30 21.34
CA HIS A 43 -24.87 -7.43 20.24
C HIS A 43 -24.35 -8.86 20.08
N LEU A 44 -25.28 -9.82 20.10
CA LEU A 44 -24.97 -11.25 19.94
C LEU A 44 -24.17 -11.57 18.67
N SER A 45 -24.38 -10.83 17.58
CA SER A 45 -23.67 -11.00 16.30
C SER A 45 -22.16 -10.82 16.44
N ASP A 46 -21.73 -10.04 17.43
CA ASP A 46 -20.32 -9.71 17.61
C ASP A 46 -19.64 -10.68 18.58
N CYS A 47 -20.38 -11.63 19.14
CA CYS A 47 -19.89 -12.63 20.07
C CYS A 47 -19.42 -13.88 19.32
N ILE A 48 -18.13 -13.93 19.02
CA ILE A 48 -17.54 -14.95 18.15
C ILE A 48 -16.93 -16.09 18.97
N ARG A 49 -17.33 -17.33 18.66
CA ARG A 49 -16.77 -18.55 19.27
C ARG A 49 -15.33 -18.81 18.84
N PHE A 50 -14.55 -19.51 19.65
CA PHE A 50 -13.14 -19.80 19.33
C PHE A 50 -12.92 -20.49 17.98
N ALA A 51 -13.78 -21.45 17.61
CA ALA A 51 -13.69 -22.13 16.31
C ALA A 51 -13.82 -21.15 15.14
N THR A 52 -14.80 -20.24 15.21
CA THR A 52 -15.02 -19.18 14.22
C THR A 52 -13.90 -18.13 14.27
N MET A 53 -13.37 -17.82 15.45
CA MET A 53 -12.24 -16.90 15.61
C MET A 53 -11.01 -17.40 14.85
N SER A 54 -10.69 -18.69 14.96
CA SER A 54 -9.58 -19.30 14.22
C SER A 54 -9.76 -19.15 12.70
N GLN A 55 -10.98 -19.34 12.20
CA GLN A 55 -11.30 -19.13 10.78
C GLN A 55 -11.12 -17.66 10.37
N LEU A 56 -11.62 -16.71 11.16
CA LEU A 56 -11.45 -15.27 10.92
C LEU A 56 -9.99 -14.84 10.92
N ILE A 57 -9.19 -15.31 11.89
CA ILE A 57 -7.74 -15.03 11.94
C ILE A 57 -7.06 -15.55 10.67
N ASN A 58 -7.40 -16.76 10.23
CA ASN A 58 -6.86 -17.32 8.99
C ASN A 58 -7.28 -16.50 7.76
N GLN A 59 -8.53 -16.04 7.69
CA GLN A 59 -8.99 -15.14 6.63
C GLN A 59 -8.21 -13.82 6.63
N PHE A 60 -8.03 -13.19 7.79
CA PHE A 60 -7.23 -11.97 7.92
C PHE A 60 -5.78 -12.21 7.48
N ILE A 61 -5.15 -13.31 7.89
CA ILE A 61 -3.81 -13.68 7.42
C ILE A 61 -3.74 -13.74 5.89
N GLN A 62 -4.74 -14.32 5.23
CA GLN A 62 -4.77 -14.38 3.76
C GLN A 62 -4.90 -12.99 3.14
N VAL A 63 -5.82 -12.15 3.66
CA VAL A 63 -5.96 -10.75 3.21
C VAL A 63 -4.64 -10.00 3.35
N TYR A 64 -3.98 -10.08 4.51
CA TYR A 64 -2.69 -9.42 4.72
C TYR A 64 -1.57 -9.96 3.83
N LYS A 65 -1.54 -11.27 3.55
CA LYS A 65 -0.57 -11.86 2.62
C LYS A 65 -0.76 -11.33 1.21
N GLU A 66 -2.00 -11.27 0.73
CA GLU A 66 -2.31 -10.76 -0.61
C GLU A 66 -1.99 -9.26 -0.72
N SER A 67 -2.42 -8.44 0.26
CA SER A 67 -2.07 -7.03 0.31
C SER A 67 -0.55 -6.81 0.33
N ASN A 68 0.19 -7.59 1.11
CA ASN A 68 1.66 -7.48 1.17
C ASN A 68 2.32 -7.86 -0.17
N LYS A 69 1.79 -8.86 -0.88
CA LYS A 69 2.26 -9.22 -2.23
C LYS A 69 2.06 -8.06 -3.21
N GLN A 70 0.88 -7.46 -3.22
CA GLN A 70 0.57 -6.31 -4.08
C GLN A 70 1.42 -5.07 -3.77
N ILE A 71 1.70 -4.82 -2.48
CA ILE A 71 2.63 -3.76 -2.06
C ILE A 71 4.04 -4.03 -2.62
N LYS A 72 4.55 -5.26 -2.49
CA LYS A 72 5.88 -5.61 -3.03
C LYS A 72 5.97 -5.43 -4.54
N GLU A 73 4.93 -5.82 -5.28
CA GLU A 73 4.85 -5.62 -6.73
C GLU A 73 4.84 -4.13 -7.09
N THR A 74 4.09 -3.31 -6.34
CA THR A 74 4.03 -1.86 -6.53
C THR A 74 5.38 -1.20 -6.27
N ILE A 75 6.08 -1.59 -5.20
CA ILE A 75 7.43 -1.11 -4.88
C ILE A 75 8.41 -1.49 -6.00
N HIS A 76 8.31 -2.71 -6.55
CA HIS A 76 9.16 -3.12 -7.66
C HIS A 76 8.92 -2.28 -8.92
N GLN A 77 7.66 -2.01 -9.27
CA GLN A 77 7.31 -1.16 -10.40
C GLN A 77 7.79 0.29 -10.21
N MET A 78 7.69 0.82 -8.98
CA MET A 78 8.24 2.14 -8.62
C MET A 78 9.72 2.21 -8.92
N LYS A 79 10.50 1.24 -8.43
CA LYS A 79 11.95 1.20 -8.65
C LYS A 79 12.29 1.18 -10.13
N ASN A 80 11.64 0.31 -10.90
CA ASN A 80 11.89 0.22 -12.34
C ASN A 80 11.57 1.54 -13.07
N CYS A 81 10.52 2.25 -12.66
CA CYS A 81 10.16 3.56 -13.24
C CYS A 81 11.23 4.62 -12.92
N PHE A 82 11.65 4.72 -11.66
CA PHE A 82 12.71 5.66 -11.28
C PHE A 82 14.04 5.36 -11.97
N GLU A 83 14.41 4.09 -12.12
CA GLU A 83 15.61 3.69 -12.87
C GLU A 83 15.53 4.09 -14.36
N GLN A 84 14.36 4.00 -14.98
CA GLN A 84 14.17 4.44 -16.37
C GLN A 84 14.28 5.96 -16.51
N ILE A 85 13.64 6.72 -15.61
CA ILE A 85 13.73 8.19 -15.59
C ILE A 85 15.19 8.61 -15.38
N GLN A 86 15.89 8.00 -14.43
CA GLN A 86 17.29 8.29 -14.16
C GLN A 86 18.16 8.03 -15.41
N LYS A 87 18.01 6.88 -16.07
CA LYS A 87 18.75 6.57 -17.31
C LYS A 87 18.49 7.61 -18.42
N GLN A 88 17.25 8.08 -18.55
CA GLN A 88 16.92 9.13 -19.52
C GLN A 88 17.63 10.44 -19.18
N MET A 89 17.63 10.85 -17.90
CA MET A 89 18.33 12.04 -17.44
C MET A 89 19.85 11.95 -17.67
N ASP A 90 20.47 10.81 -17.37
CA ASP A 90 21.89 10.59 -17.59
C ASP A 90 22.25 10.71 -19.08
N GLN A 91 21.43 10.15 -19.97
CA GLN A 91 21.61 10.28 -21.42
C GLN A 91 21.47 11.73 -21.89
N GLU A 92 20.52 12.48 -21.35
CA GLU A 92 20.33 13.90 -21.66
C GLU A 92 21.51 14.76 -21.18
N ILE A 93 22.09 14.46 -20.02
CA ILE A 93 23.31 15.13 -19.54
C ILE A 93 24.47 14.91 -20.50
N ILE A 94 24.71 13.66 -20.93
CA ILE A 94 25.78 13.32 -21.88
C ILE A 94 25.56 14.06 -23.21
N LEU A 95 24.32 14.11 -23.70
CA LEU A 95 23.96 14.84 -24.91
C LEU A 95 24.30 16.33 -24.79
N LEU A 96 23.90 16.97 -23.70
CA LEU A 96 24.19 18.39 -23.45
C LEU A 96 25.70 18.67 -23.33
N GLN A 97 26.45 17.78 -22.68
CA GLN A 97 27.91 17.86 -22.61
C GLN A 97 28.56 17.80 -24.00
N ASN A 98 28.11 16.86 -24.85
CA ASN A 98 28.60 16.74 -26.23
C ASN A 98 28.26 17.99 -27.06
N MET A 99 27.06 18.54 -26.90
CA MET A 99 26.67 19.78 -27.58
C MET A 99 27.53 20.97 -27.14
N ASN A 100 27.84 21.08 -25.85
CA ASN A 100 28.72 22.10 -25.33
C ASN A 100 30.15 21.96 -25.88
N GLN A 101 30.67 20.74 -25.99
CA GLN A 101 31.99 20.49 -26.57
C GLN A 101 32.05 20.91 -28.04
N LYS A 102 31.01 20.62 -28.84
CA LYS A 102 30.93 21.08 -30.25
C LYS A 102 30.97 22.60 -30.35
N LEU A 103 30.30 23.30 -29.43
CA LEU A 103 30.33 24.76 -29.37
C LEU A 103 31.75 25.28 -29.07
N LEU A 104 32.43 24.69 -28.07
CA LEU A 104 33.80 25.05 -27.69
C LEU A 104 34.82 24.79 -28.82
N ASN A 105 34.59 23.75 -29.63
CA ASN A 105 35.42 23.41 -30.77
C ASN A 105 35.10 24.25 -32.04
N ASN A 106 34.17 25.20 -31.97
CA ASN A 106 33.67 25.98 -33.11
C ASN A 106 33.02 25.12 -34.23
N GLU A 107 32.47 23.96 -33.90
CA GLU A 107 31.75 23.06 -34.82
C GLU A 107 30.32 23.53 -35.08
N TYR A 108 30.16 24.77 -35.56
CA TYR A 108 28.88 25.48 -35.61
C TYR A 108 27.82 24.78 -36.46
N LEU A 109 28.18 24.22 -37.62
CA LEU A 109 27.21 23.56 -38.50
C LEU A 109 26.59 22.33 -37.83
N THR A 110 27.41 21.52 -37.15
CA THR A 110 26.98 20.33 -36.40
C THR A 110 26.12 20.72 -35.20
N PHE A 111 26.52 21.75 -34.45
CA PHE A 111 25.72 22.26 -33.33
C PHE A 111 24.36 22.81 -33.81
N LYS A 112 24.35 23.56 -34.92
CA LYS A 112 23.13 24.14 -35.51
C LYS A 112 22.10 23.07 -35.86
N SER A 113 22.52 21.89 -36.34
CA SER A 113 21.57 20.79 -36.61
C SER A 113 20.92 20.21 -35.35
N GLU A 114 21.53 20.40 -34.18
CA GLU A 114 21.05 19.86 -32.89
C GLU A 114 20.32 20.90 -32.04
N ILE A 115 20.23 22.16 -32.50
CA ILE A 115 19.69 23.29 -31.71
C ILE A 115 18.26 23.07 -31.19
N ASN A 116 17.47 22.24 -31.87
CA ASN A 116 16.11 21.92 -31.44
C ASN A 116 16.09 21.22 -30.07
N ILE A 117 17.13 20.45 -29.71
CA ILE A 117 17.25 19.84 -28.39
C ILE A 117 17.33 20.93 -27.31
N ILE A 118 18.18 21.95 -27.51
CA ILE A 118 18.29 23.08 -26.56
C ILE A 118 16.97 23.84 -26.45
N LYS A 119 16.24 24.00 -27.55
CA LYS A 119 14.91 24.63 -27.51
C LYS A 119 13.93 23.86 -26.63
N GLN A 120 13.98 22.53 -26.61
CA GLN A 120 13.15 21.69 -25.73
C GLN A 120 13.48 21.90 -24.24
N PHE A 121 14.76 22.08 -23.90
CA PHE A 121 15.16 22.44 -22.53
C PHE A 121 14.73 23.86 -22.16
N TYR A 122 14.97 24.83 -23.05
CA TYR A 122 14.62 26.23 -22.83
C TYR A 122 13.11 26.45 -22.64
N SER A 123 12.29 25.75 -23.42
CA SER A 123 10.83 25.76 -23.31
C SER A 123 10.28 24.93 -22.15
N LYS A 124 11.15 24.25 -21.39
CA LYS A 124 10.79 23.32 -20.31
C LYS A 124 9.95 22.12 -20.74
N GLU A 125 9.90 21.81 -22.04
CA GLU A 125 9.21 20.61 -22.56
C GLU A 125 9.77 19.33 -21.92
N LYS A 126 11.08 19.27 -21.68
CA LYS A 126 11.75 18.14 -21.03
C LYS A 126 11.37 17.99 -19.55
N GLU A 127 11.31 19.08 -18.80
CA GLU A 127 10.85 19.08 -17.40
C GLU A 127 9.39 18.60 -17.32
N ASN A 128 8.53 19.13 -18.19
CA ASN A 128 7.12 18.74 -18.27
C ASN A 128 6.94 17.26 -18.62
N SER A 129 7.80 16.71 -19.50
CA SER A 129 7.78 15.27 -19.85
C SER A 129 8.05 14.38 -18.63
N ILE A 130 9.06 14.71 -17.82
CA ILE A 130 9.36 13.97 -16.58
C ILE A 130 8.18 14.05 -15.60
N CYS A 131 7.59 15.25 -15.43
CA CYS A 131 6.39 15.42 -14.60
C CYS A 131 5.21 14.57 -15.09
N ILE A 132 4.96 14.52 -16.40
CA ILE A 132 3.89 13.69 -17.00
C ILE A 132 4.13 12.21 -16.75
N GLN A 133 5.37 11.72 -16.89
CA GLN A 133 5.72 10.32 -16.59
C GLN A 133 5.40 9.97 -15.12
N LEU A 134 5.76 10.85 -14.17
CA LEU A 134 5.45 10.67 -12.75
C LEU A 134 3.93 10.70 -12.47
N ILE A 135 3.19 11.60 -13.13
CA ILE A 135 1.72 11.68 -13.00
C ILE A 135 1.05 10.42 -13.53
N ASN A 136 1.47 9.93 -14.70
CA ASN A 136 0.92 8.71 -15.29
C ASN A 136 1.20 7.50 -14.40
N PHE A 137 2.39 7.43 -13.82
CA PHE A 137 2.74 6.38 -12.87
C PHE A 137 1.87 6.44 -11.60
N LYS A 138 1.63 7.64 -11.03
CA LYS A 138 0.69 7.84 -9.91
C LYS A 138 -0.73 7.34 -10.24
N ARG A 139 -1.22 7.57 -11.46
CA ARG A 139 -2.53 7.06 -11.90
C ARG A 139 -2.59 5.53 -11.95
N VAL A 140 -1.54 4.88 -12.46
CA VAL A 140 -1.46 3.41 -12.50
C VAL A 140 -1.48 2.82 -11.10
N ILE A 141 -0.79 3.43 -10.13
CA ILE A 141 -0.83 3.01 -8.73
C ILE A 141 -2.23 3.16 -8.15
N ASN A 142 -2.84 4.34 -8.31
CA ASN A 142 -4.16 4.61 -7.72
C ASN A 142 -5.24 3.66 -8.22
N ASN A 143 -5.23 3.31 -9.51
CA ASN A 143 -6.18 2.38 -10.10
C ASN A 143 -6.04 0.95 -9.53
N ARG A 144 -4.83 0.54 -9.12
CA ARG A 144 -4.60 -0.76 -8.47
C ARG A 144 -5.02 -0.77 -7.01
N ILE A 145 -4.84 0.34 -6.30
CA ILE A 145 -5.27 0.48 -4.90
C ILE A 145 -6.80 0.46 -4.79
N GLN A 146 -7.52 1.06 -5.73
CA GLN A 146 -8.99 1.04 -5.76
C GLN A 146 -9.60 -0.34 -6.03
N GLN A 147 -8.82 -1.32 -6.49
CA GLN A 147 -9.28 -2.72 -6.61
C GLN A 147 -9.19 -3.49 -5.29
N ILE A 148 -8.64 -2.87 -4.24
CA ILE A 148 -8.43 -3.47 -2.91
C ILE A 148 -9.49 -2.99 -1.90
N SER A 149 -10.11 -1.83 -2.16
CA SER A 149 -11.20 -1.22 -1.39
C SER A 149 -12.58 -1.63 -1.90
#